data_AF-A0AA42DMA4-F1
#
_entry.id   AF-A0AA42DMA4-F1
#
_cell.length_a   1.000
_cell.length_b   1.000
_cell.length_c   1.000
_cell.angle_alpha   90.00
_cell.angle_beta   90.00
_cell.angle_gamma   90.00
#
_symmetry.space_group_name_H-M   'P 1'
#
loop_
_entity.id
_entity.type
_entity.pdbx_description
1 polymer ?
#
loop_
_entity_poly.entity_id
_entity_poly.type
_entity_poly.pdbx_seq_one_letter_code
_entity_poly.pdbx_strand_id
1 'polypeptide(L)'
;MNSRLDLFNNQLEKNGVDATVNNCHTRVLVKDIDNKGLIQTKHIHIPLHITLSIGDTITIGYSKYMVLNINTNDCFNEVVVQEMYHLIKVQYSWLSLMQLDVIIQGISQTVVDSNLISYDDTSVYVLIKKDDTTSQIKKGTRFFLFDIPYKIQTVTWENSRIMKCRCNIDLISPSDDVANQIADNSHMIPPTIKYVINASAGANGVITPNGDIEVEKGKVQTFTITPNSGYEVDTILVDGENILLNENRYTFENVQDNHTISATFKEVPIPTGTIEGESKMYLGWEESYTLTGVVNPTTAWSVDNSYVKIISSTNTTCTLICESSSQANKTFTLSADVKGVVVTKSIQLVL
;
A
#
# COMPACT_ATOMS: atom_id res chain seq x y z
N MET A 1 -12.21 -30.88 -53.00
CA MET A 1 -11.96 -31.15 -51.57
C MET A 1 -10.83 -30.26 -51.15
N ASN A 2 -11.02 -29.43 -50.12
CA ASN A 2 -9.90 -28.70 -49.52
C ASN A 2 -8.88 -29.73 -49.01
N SER A 3 -7.60 -29.53 -49.31
CA SER A 3 -6.55 -30.40 -48.78
C SER A 3 -6.50 -30.28 -47.25
N ARG A 4 -5.89 -31.26 -46.57
CA ARG A 4 -5.70 -31.18 -45.11
C ARG A 4 -4.93 -29.91 -44.70
N LEU A 5 -4.00 -29.47 -45.53
CA LEU A 5 -3.26 -28.21 -45.35
C LEU A 5 -4.18 -26.99 -45.50
N ASP A 6 -5.07 -26.98 -46.50
CA ASP A 6 -6.05 -25.90 -46.67
C ASP A 6 -7.00 -25.82 -45.46
N LEU A 7 -7.43 -26.97 -44.92
CA LEU A 7 -8.24 -27.00 -43.71
C LEU A 7 -7.50 -26.45 -42.49
N PHE A 8 -6.21 -26.77 -42.34
CA PHE A 8 -5.38 -26.22 -41.28
C PHE A 8 -5.22 -24.69 -41.41
N ASN A 9 -4.91 -24.19 -42.61
CA ASN A 9 -4.78 -22.74 -42.85
C ASN A 9 -6.10 -22.00 -42.56
N ASN A 10 -7.23 -22.55 -42.99
CA ASN A 10 -8.55 -22.00 -42.67
C ASN A 10 -8.83 -21.97 -41.16
N GLN A 11 -8.37 -22.98 -40.40
CA GLN A 11 -8.48 -22.99 -38.94
C GLN A 11 -7.57 -21.96 -38.30
N LEU A 12 -6.36 -21.77 -38.83
CA LEU A 12 -5.40 -20.77 -38.36
C LEU A 12 -5.92 -19.34 -38.53
N GLU A 13 -6.60 -19.06 -39.63
CA GLU A 13 -7.25 -17.77 -39.86
C GLU A 13 -8.37 -17.51 -38.85
N LYS A 14 -9.23 -18.52 -38.63
CA LYS A 14 -10.42 -18.37 -37.77
C LYS A 14 -10.11 -18.38 -36.27
N ASN A 15 -9.22 -19.28 -35.84
CA ASN A 15 -9.01 -19.64 -34.44
C ASN A 15 -7.55 -19.51 -34.00
N GLY A 16 -6.64 -19.11 -34.90
CA GLY A 16 -5.24 -18.93 -34.57
C GLY A 16 -5.01 -17.79 -33.58
N VAL A 17 -4.00 -17.97 -32.73
CA VAL A 17 -3.47 -16.91 -31.85
C VAL A 17 -2.17 -16.39 -32.42
N ASP A 18 -1.92 -15.10 -32.26
CA ASP A 18 -0.66 -14.49 -32.68
C ASP A 18 0.47 -14.95 -31.76
N ALA A 19 1.58 -15.35 -32.38
CA ALA A 19 2.75 -15.86 -31.70
C ALA A 19 4.03 -15.35 -32.34
N THR A 20 5.08 -15.33 -31.55
CA THR A 20 6.45 -15.09 -32.04
C THR A 20 7.27 -16.34 -31.81
N VAL A 21 7.73 -16.97 -32.89
CA VAL A 21 8.59 -18.15 -32.87
C VAL A 21 9.97 -17.73 -33.35
N ASN A 22 10.99 -17.75 -32.48
CA ASN A 22 12.36 -17.27 -32.81
C ASN A 22 12.40 -15.92 -33.55
N ASN A 23 11.68 -14.91 -33.03
CA ASN A 23 11.54 -13.57 -33.64
C ASN A 23 10.81 -13.51 -34.98
N CYS A 24 10.21 -14.62 -35.45
CA CYS A 24 9.30 -14.63 -36.58
C CYS A 24 7.85 -14.55 -36.08
N HIS A 25 7.11 -13.54 -36.54
CA HIS A 25 5.69 -13.42 -36.26
C HIS A 25 4.88 -14.41 -37.10
N THR A 26 4.02 -15.17 -36.44
CA THR A 26 3.16 -16.16 -37.09
C THR A 26 1.86 -16.33 -36.29
N ARG A 27 0.91 -17.09 -36.85
CA ARG A 27 -0.26 -17.55 -36.12
C ARG A 27 -0.10 -19.03 -35.82
N VAL A 28 -0.60 -19.45 -34.67
CA VAL A 28 -0.52 -20.85 -34.21
C VAL A 28 -1.87 -21.30 -33.65
N LEU A 29 -2.13 -22.60 -33.63
CA LEU A 29 -3.28 -23.17 -32.92
C LEU A 29 -2.79 -23.76 -31.60
N VAL A 30 -3.28 -23.23 -30.48
CA VAL A 30 -2.98 -23.76 -29.15
C VAL A 30 -4.04 -24.79 -28.79
N LYS A 31 -3.59 -25.99 -28.43
CA LYS A 31 -4.44 -27.06 -27.90
C LYS A 31 -4.17 -27.18 -26.41
N ASP A 32 -5.13 -26.72 -25.61
CA ASP A 32 -5.12 -26.98 -24.18
C ASP A 32 -5.41 -28.47 -23.96
N ILE A 33 -4.51 -29.15 -23.26
CA ILE A 33 -4.73 -30.52 -22.81
C ILE A 33 -5.08 -30.42 -21.32
N ASP A 34 -6.28 -30.85 -20.96
CA ASP A 34 -6.70 -31.07 -19.58
C ASP A 34 -5.95 -32.28 -18.97
N ASN A 35 -4.62 -32.20 -18.88
CA ASN A 35 -3.86 -33.20 -18.15
C ASN A 35 -3.95 -32.85 -16.67
N LYS A 36 -4.90 -33.52 -15.99
CA LYS A 36 -5.18 -33.46 -14.54
C LYS A 36 -4.02 -33.94 -13.64
N GLY A 37 -2.78 -33.88 -14.11
CA GLY A 37 -1.61 -34.37 -13.41
C GLY A 37 -0.36 -33.70 -13.95
N LEU A 38 -0.05 -32.55 -13.35
CA LEU A 38 1.26 -31.90 -13.30
C LEU A 38 1.86 -31.44 -14.64
N ILE A 39 2.42 -30.22 -14.57
CA ILE A 39 3.24 -29.50 -15.56
C ILE A 39 2.43 -28.65 -16.57
N GLN A 40 2.75 -27.35 -16.62
CA GLN A 40 2.24 -26.32 -17.55
C GLN A 40 2.67 -26.59 -19.01
N THR A 41 2.42 -27.79 -19.52
CA THR A 41 2.73 -28.17 -20.89
C THR A 41 1.56 -27.87 -21.83
N LYS A 42 1.84 -27.30 -23.01
CA LYS A 42 0.86 -27.07 -24.07
C LYS A 42 1.26 -27.79 -25.35
N HIS A 43 0.26 -28.18 -26.13
CA HIS A 43 0.46 -28.61 -27.52
C HIS A 43 0.14 -27.43 -28.44
N ILE A 44 1.03 -27.14 -29.38
CA ILE A 44 0.85 -26.03 -30.32
C ILE A 44 1.07 -26.56 -31.73
N HIS A 45 0.14 -26.26 -32.64
CA HIS A 45 0.31 -26.55 -34.06
C HIS A 45 0.83 -25.30 -34.78
N ILE A 46 1.99 -25.45 -35.43
CA ILE A 46 2.73 -24.36 -36.06
C ILE A 46 2.84 -24.63 -37.56
N PRO A 47 2.64 -23.62 -38.44
CA PRO A 47 2.77 -23.81 -39.88
C PRO A 47 4.13 -24.39 -40.31
N LEU A 48 4.13 -25.23 -41.34
CA LEU A 48 5.33 -25.94 -41.82
C LEU A 48 6.46 -25.04 -42.34
N HIS A 49 6.13 -23.84 -42.82
CA HIS A 49 7.13 -22.89 -43.30
C HIS A 49 7.93 -22.24 -42.16
N ILE A 50 7.47 -22.37 -40.91
CA ILE A 50 8.21 -21.90 -39.74
C ILE A 50 9.25 -22.96 -39.37
N THR A 51 10.51 -22.57 -39.42
CA THR A 51 11.62 -23.42 -38.98
C THR A 51 11.78 -23.33 -37.47
N LEU A 52 11.84 -24.47 -36.80
CA LEU A 52 11.99 -24.57 -35.35
C LEU A 52 12.75 -25.84 -34.97
N SER A 53 13.28 -25.84 -33.75
CA SER A 53 14.02 -26.94 -33.15
C SER A 53 13.71 -27.05 -31.67
N ILE A 54 13.98 -28.21 -31.07
CA ILE A 54 13.89 -28.37 -29.62
C ILE A 54 14.82 -27.36 -28.93
N GLY A 55 14.34 -26.72 -27.86
CA GLY A 55 15.00 -25.63 -27.13
C GLY A 55 14.69 -24.23 -27.66
N ASP A 56 14.01 -24.11 -28.80
CA ASP A 56 13.55 -22.83 -29.30
C ASP A 56 12.43 -22.26 -28.41
N THR A 57 12.20 -20.95 -28.53
CA THR A 57 11.24 -20.22 -27.69
C THR A 57 10.07 -19.71 -28.51
N ILE A 58 8.88 -19.87 -27.94
CA ILE A 58 7.62 -19.38 -28.49
C ILE A 58 7.00 -18.40 -27.50
N THR A 59 6.64 -17.21 -27.97
CA THR A 59 5.93 -16.22 -27.16
C THR A 59 4.49 -16.10 -27.65
N ILE A 60 3.53 -16.20 -26.73
CA ILE A 60 2.09 -16.03 -26.99
C ILE A 60 1.55 -15.10 -25.90
N GLY A 61 1.06 -13.92 -26.30
CA GLY A 61 0.71 -12.87 -25.34
C GLY A 61 1.91 -12.48 -24.47
N TYR A 62 1.75 -12.59 -23.15
CA TYR A 62 2.81 -12.32 -22.16
C TYR A 62 3.61 -13.56 -21.76
N SER A 63 3.18 -14.75 -22.19
CA SER A 63 3.81 -16.02 -21.80
C SER A 63 4.89 -16.43 -22.79
N LYS A 64 6.00 -16.95 -22.26
CA LYS A 64 7.11 -17.49 -23.02
C LYS A 64 7.23 -18.99 -22.77
N TYR A 65 7.39 -19.76 -23.82
CA TYR A 65 7.41 -21.22 -23.76
C TYR A 65 8.69 -21.77 -24.41
N MET A 66 9.23 -22.85 -23.87
CA MET A 66 10.32 -23.61 -24.47
C MET A 66 9.77 -24.83 -25.22
N VAL A 67 10.24 -25.06 -26.43
CA VAL A 67 9.92 -26.26 -27.22
C VAL A 67 10.68 -27.45 -26.65
N LEU A 68 9.95 -28.46 -26.18
CA LEU A 68 10.52 -29.68 -25.59
C LEU A 68 10.48 -30.86 -26.57
N ASN A 69 9.49 -30.89 -27.47
CA ASN A 69 9.34 -31.92 -28.48
C ASN A 69 8.69 -31.35 -29.74
N ILE A 70 9.02 -31.89 -30.91
CA ILE A 70 8.46 -31.54 -32.21
C ILE A 70 8.11 -32.84 -32.94
N ASN A 71 6.86 -32.95 -33.37
CA ASN A 71 6.37 -34.00 -34.25
C ASN A 71 5.78 -33.36 -35.52
N THR A 72 6.43 -33.56 -36.66
CA THR A 72 6.04 -32.93 -37.92
C THR A 72 5.20 -33.89 -38.76
N ASN A 73 4.08 -33.40 -39.29
CA ASN A 73 3.27 -34.10 -40.29
C ASN A 73 3.17 -33.25 -41.58
N ASP A 74 2.42 -33.72 -42.56
CA ASP A 74 2.30 -33.06 -43.88
C ASP A 74 1.55 -31.71 -43.86
N CYS A 75 1.01 -31.28 -42.71
CA CYS A 75 0.20 -30.06 -42.57
C CYS A 75 0.82 -29.03 -41.63
N PHE A 76 1.41 -29.47 -40.52
CA PHE A 76 1.95 -28.60 -39.47
C PHE A 76 3.00 -29.31 -38.61
N ASN A 77 3.73 -28.52 -37.84
CA ASN A 77 4.58 -28.98 -36.75
C ASN A 77 3.74 -29.02 -35.47
N GLU A 78 3.51 -30.20 -34.90
CA GLU A 78 2.95 -30.33 -33.55
C GLU A 78 4.09 -30.23 -32.54
N VAL A 79 4.05 -29.22 -31.69
CA VAL A 79 5.06 -29.03 -30.66
C VAL A 79 4.50 -29.20 -29.26
N VAL A 80 5.29 -29.85 -28.42
CA VAL A 80 5.06 -29.88 -26.97
C VAL A 80 5.96 -28.81 -26.37
N VAL A 81 5.35 -27.87 -25.67
CA VAL A 81 6.07 -26.77 -25.02
C VAL A 81 5.78 -26.75 -23.53
N GLN A 82 6.68 -26.16 -22.76
CA GLN A 82 6.44 -25.84 -21.35
C GLN A 82 6.71 -24.36 -21.10
N GLU A 83 5.90 -23.74 -20.25
CA GLU A 83 6.04 -22.33 -19.92
C GLU A 83 7.31 -22.05 -19.10
N MET A 84 8.05 -21.02 -19.51
CA MET A 84 9.26 -20.52 -18.86
C MET A 84 8.88 -19.37 -17.91
N TYR A 85 8.22 -19.72 -16.80
CA TYR A 85 7.63 -18.74 -15.88
C TYR A 85 8.58 -18.23 -14.79
N HIS A 86 9.71 -18.92 -14.56
CA HIS A 86 10.67 -18.50 -13.55
C HIS A 86 11.78 -17.70 -14.16
N LEU A 87 12.28 -16.75 -13.38
CA LEU A 87 13.45 -15.98 -13.70
C LEU A 87 14.56 -16.29 -12.70
N ILE A 88 15.73 -16.68 -13.20
CA ILE A 88 16.94 -16.78 -12.39
C ILE A 88 17.98 -15.77 -12.87
N LYS A 89 18.81 -15.33 -11.94
CA LYS A 89 20.00 -14.53 -12.23
C LYS A 89 21.23 -15.39 -11.96
N VAL A 90 22.22 -15.29 -12.84
CA VAL A 90 23.45 -16.06 -12.78
C VAL A 90 24.64 -15.15 -13.05
N GLN A 91 25.65 -15.19 -12.18
CA GLN A 91 26.92 -14.52 -12.44
C GLN A 91 27.79 -15.35 -13.36
N TYR A 92 28.25 -14.72 -14.45
CA TYR A 92 29.16 -15.35 -15.41
C TYR A 92 30.52 -14.64 -15.50
N SER A 93 30.64 -13.45 -14.91
CA SER A 93 31.92 -12.73 -14.76
C SER A 93 31.94 -11.95 -13.44
N TRP A 94 33.10 -11.45 -13.03
CA TRP A 94 33.25 -10.71 -11.77
C TRP A 94 32.36 -9.46 -11.67
N LEU A 95 31.93 -8.90 -12.82
CA LEU A 95 31.09 -7.71 -12.89
C LEU A 95 29.80 -7.91 -13.69
N SER A 96 29.50 -9.13 -14.16
CA SER A 96 28.42 -9.33 -15.12
C SER A 96 27.47 -10.45 -14.72
N LEU A 97 26.19 -10.11 -14.81
CA LEU A 97 25.05 -10.96 -14.47
C LEU A 97 24.21 -11.22 -15.70
N MET A 98 23.65 -12.42 -15.74
CA MET A 98 22.75 -12.89 -16.77
C MET A 98 21.41 -13.19 -16.15
N GLN A 99 20.36 -12.64 -16.76
CA GLN A 99 18.98 -12.90 -16.39
C GLN A 99 18.39 -13.91 -17.37
N LEU A 100 17.79 -14.98 -16.85
CA LEU A 100 17.34 -16.12 -17.64
C LEU A 100 15.92 -16.50 -17.27
N ASP A 101 15.04 -16.52 -18.27
CA ASP A 101 13.78 -17.25 -18.16
C ASP A 101 14.10 -18.75 -18.18
N VAL A 102 13.53 -19.51 -17.25
CA VAL A 102 13.81 -20.93 -17.07
C VAL A 102 12.56 -21.73 -16.75
N ILE A 103 12.66 -23.03 -16.99
CA ILE A 103 11.71 -24.01 -16.48
C ILE A 103 12.34 -24.65 -15.24
N ILE A 104 11.57 -24.75 -14.16
CA ILE A 104 11.96 -25.51 -12.97
C ILE A 104 11.10 -26.77 -12.88
N GLN A 105 11.76 -27.89 -12.62
CA GLN A 105 11.13 -29.20 -12.42
C GLN A 105 11.62 -29.80 -11.10
N GLY A 106 10.80 -30.67 -10.50
CA GLY A 106 11.15 -31.34 -9.24
C GLY A 106 11.02 -30.46 -8.01
N ILE A 107 10.09 -29.49 -8.04
CA ILE A 107 9.63 -28.80 -6.85
C ILE A 107 8.26 -29.38 -6.50
N SER A 108 8.20 -30.24 -5.49
CA SER A 108 6.98 -30.48 -4.73
C SER A 108 6.78 -29.33 -3.74
N GLN A 109 5.61 -28.71 -3.80
CA GLN A 109 5.17 -27.71 -2.83
C GLN A 109 4.19 -28.41 -1.90
N THR A 110 4.54 -28.49 -0.62
CA THR A 110 3.64 -28.99 0.41
C THR A 110 3.27 -27.82 1.30
N VAL A 111 1.97 -27.60 1.54
CA VAL A 111 1.54 -26.60 2.51
C VAL A 111 1.72 -27.20 3.90
N VAL A 112 2.69 -26.68 4.66
CA VAL A 112 2.97 -27.11 6.04
C VAL A 112 2.54 -25.99 6.96
N ASP A 113 1.44 -26.22 7.67
CA ASP A 113 0.68 -25.22 8.42
C ASP A 113 0.21 -24.04 7.54
N SER A 114 -0.85 -23.36 7.96
CA SER A 114 -1.76 -22.56 7.12
C SER A 114 -1.14 -21.43 6.27
N ASN A 115 0.17 -21.21 6.28
CA ASN A 115 0.88 -20.16 5.55
C ASN A 115 2.33 -20.50 5.11
N LEU A 116 2.83 -21.73 5.27
CA LEU A 116 4.18 -22.10 4.82
C LEU A 116 4.14 -23.08 3.65
N ILE A 117 4.85 -22.77 2.56
CA ILE A 117 5.16 -23.73 1.50
C ILE A 117 6.50 -24.39 1.88
N SER A 118 6.49 -25.68 2.22
CA SER A 118 7.72 -26.48 2.27
C SER A 118 8.06 -26.98 0.87
N TYR A 119 9.35 -26.90 0.55
CA TYR A 119 9.94 -27.51 -0.62
C TYR A 119 10.58 -28.81 -0.15
N ASP A 120 9.88 -29.94 -0.29
CA ASP A 120 10.35 -31.24 0.26
C ASP A 120 11.57 -31.78 -0.53
N ASP A 121 11.82 -31.22 -1.72
CA ASP A 121 12.88 -31.64 -2.62
C ASP A 121 14.19 -30.86 -2.36
N THR A 122 15.21 -31.58 -1.87
CA THR A 122 16.59 -31.05 -1.69
C THR A 122 17.31 -30.70 -3.00
N SER A 123 16.71 -31.03 -4.15
CA SER A 123 17.27 -30.76 -5.47
C SER A 123 16.20 -30.48 -6.52
N VAL A 124 16.50 -29.54 -7.42
CA VAL A 124 15.65 -29.15 -8.55
C VAL A 124 16.36 -29.37 -9.88
N TYR A 125 15.59 -29.50 -10.96
CA TYR A 125 16.09 -29.42 -12.32
C TYR A 125 15.73 -28.09 -12.95
N VAL A 126 16.73 -27.40 -13.51
CA VAL A 126 16.56 -26.14 -14.23
C VAL A 126 16.84 -26.38 -15.70
N LEU A 127 15.87 -26.11 -16.56
CA LEU A 127 16.03 -26.19 -18.02
C LEU A 127 16.22 -24.78 -18.57
N ILE A 128 17.34 -24.58 -19.25
CA ILE A 128 17.80 -23.30 -19.79
C ILE A 128 17.97 -23.46 -21.31
N LYS A 129 17.48 -22.49 -22.08
CA LYS A 129 17.74 -22.42 -23.51
C LYS A 129 19.23 -22.21 -23.73
N LYS A 130 19.83 -23.03 -24.61
CA LYS A 130 21.21 -22.82 -25.02
C LYS A 130 21.30 -21.66 -26.01
N ASP A 131 22.25 -20.79 -25.74
CA ASP A 131 22.73 -19.73 -26.63
C ASP A 131 24.20 -19.43 -26.30
N ASP A 132 24.78 -18.49 -27.02
CA ASP A 132 26.20 -18.12 -26.83
C ASP A 132 26.47 -17.58 -25.42
N THR A 133 25.46 -17.01 -24.77
CA THR A 133 25.57 -16.40 -23.45
C THR A 133 25.56 -17.46 -22.34
N THR A 134 24.65 -18.44 -22.43
CA THR A 134 24.46 -19.51 -21.44
C THR A 134 25.58 -20.56 -21.45
N SER A 135 26.48 -20.52 -22.44
CA SER A 135 27.68 -21.36 -22.52
C SER A 135 28.61 -21.28 -21.30
N GLN A 136 28.56 -20.17 -20.56
CA GLN A 136 29.39 -19.93 -19.37
C GLN A 136 28.89 -20.63 -18.11
N ILE A 137 27.66 -21.15 -18.13
CA ILE A 137 27.03 -21.80 -16.99
C ILE A 137 27.62 -23.19 -16.81
N LYS A 138 28.10 -23.48 -15.61
CA LYS A 138 28.84 -24.71 -15.31
C LYS A 138 28.53 -25.24 -13.93
N LYS A 139 29.03 -26.43 -13.63
CA LYS A 139 29.01 -26.97 -12.27
C LYS A 139 29.63 -25.97 -11.30
N GLY A 140 28.95 -25.71 -10.19
CA GLY A 140 29.37 -24.78 -9.16
C GLY A 140 28.78 -23.38 -9.30
N THR A 141 28.19 -23.05 -10.44
CA THR A 141 27.40 -21.82 -10.60
C THR A 141 26.26 -21.79 -9.57
N ARG A 142 26.07 -20.65 -8.93
CA ARG A 142 25.05 -20.42 -7.90
C ARG A 142 23.97 -19.47 -8.42
N PHE A 143 22.76 -19.65 -7.94
CA PHE A 143 21.61 -18.77 -8.18
C PHE A 143 20.63 -18.88 -7.01
N PHE A 144 19.69 -17.95 -6.92
CA PHE A 144 18.61 -18.00 -5.94
C PHE A 144 17.30 -18.39 -6.63
N LEU A 145 16.49 -19.17 -5.93
CA LEU A 145 15.13 -19.50 -6.32
C LEU A 145 14.26 -19.52 -5.06
N PHE A 146 13.23 -18.68 -5.01
CA PHE A 146 12.37 -18.50 -3.83
C PHE A 146 13.17 -18.23 -2.54
N ASP A 147 14.15 -17.32 -2.60
CA ASP A 147 15.06 -16.96 -1.51
C ASP A 147 15.95 -18.10 -0.97
N ILE A 148 15.93 -19.26 -1.62
CA ILE A 148 16.79 -20.39 -1.30
C ILE A 148 17.98 -20.39 -2.27
N PRO A 149 19.23 -20.38 -1.78
CA PRO A 149 20.39 -20.50 -2.64
C PRO A 149 20.49 -21.92 -3.18
N TYR A 150 20.69 -22.03 -4.50
CA TYR A 150 20.94 -23.29 -5.19
C TYR A 150 22.30 -23.25 -5.87
N LYS A 151 22.95 -24.42 -5.92
CA LYS A 151 24.19 -24.63 -6.66
C LYS A 151 24.04 -25.74 -7.68
N ILE A 152 24.46 -25.45 -8.90
CA ILE A 152 24.49 -26.40 -10.00
C ILE A 152 25.49 -27.52 -9.67
N GLN A 153 24.98 -28.74 -9.55
CA GLN A 153 25.77 -29.95 -9.30
C GLN A 153 26.19 -30.63 -10.59
N THR A 154 25.30 -30.68 -11.58
CA THR A 154 25.57 -31.29 -12.88
C THR A 154 24.89 -30.48 -13.98
N VAL A 155 25.55 -30.40 -15.13
CA VAL A 155 25.00 -29.84 -16.37
C VAL A 155 24.96 -30.95 -17.40
N THR A 156 23.78 -31.18 -17.97
CA THR A 156 23.54 -32.14 -19.05
C THR A 156 22.89 -31.43 -20.21
N TRP A 157 23.10 -31.94 -21.42
CA TRP A 157 22.55 -31.34 -22.64
C TRP A 157 21.49 -32.27 -23.21
N GLU A 158 20.22 -31.83 -23.17
CA GLU A 158 19.12 -32.50 -23.85
C GLU A 158 19.00 -31.92 -25.27
N ASN A 159 19.01 -32.81 -26.27
CA ASN A 159 18.87 -32.45 -27.69
C ASN A 159 19.85 -31.36 -28.18
N SER A 160 21.01 -31.22 -27.51
CA SER A 160 22.07 -30.23 -27.78
C SER A 160 21.71 -28.75 -27.63
N ARG A 161 20.44 -28.40 -27.38
CA ARG A 161 19.91 -27.02 -27.30
C ARG A 161 19.20 -26.68 -25.99
N ILE A 162 18.93 -27.68 -25.14
CA ILE A 162 18.41 -27.47 -23.79
C ILE A 162 19.51 -27.87 -22.81
N MET A 163 19.92 -26.93 -21.97
CA MET A 163 20.79 -27.19 -20.85
C MET A 163 19.94 -27.59 -19.66
N LYS A 164 20.11 -28.81 -19.17
CA LYS A 164 19.44 -29.31 -17.97
C LYS A 164 20.42 -29.39 -16.83
N CYS A 165 20.21 -28.54 -15.84
CA CYS A 165 21.02 -28.41 -14.66
C CYS A 165 20.35 -29.12 -13.49
N ARG A 166 21.04 -30.05 -12.83
CA ARG A 166 20.63 -30.54 -11.50
C ARG A 166 21.23 -29.62 -10.46
N CYS A 167 20.40 -29.07 -9.60
CA CYS A 167 20.78 -28.07 -8.63
C CYS A 167 20.37 -28.54 -7.24
N ASN A 168 21.23 -28.38 -6.25
CA ASN A 168 20.90 -28.68 -4.85
C ASN A 168 20.88 -27.39 -4.05
N ILE A 169 20.13 -27.38 -2.95
CA ILE A 169 20.19 -26.31 -1.95
C ILE A 169 21.65 -26.15 -1.48
N ASP A 170 22.08 -24.91 -1.34
CA ASP A 170 23.43 -24.54 -0.89
C ASP A 170 23.36 -23.74 0.43
N LEU A 171 24.50 -23.51 1.06
CA LEU A 171 24.61 -22.62 2.22
C LEU A 171 24.88 -21.18 1.75
N ILE A 172 24.27 -20.20 2.42
CA ILE A 172 24.58 -18.76 2.23
C ILE A 172 26.07 -18.52 2.57
N SER A 173 26.81 -17.83 1.69
CA SER A 173 28.23 -17.48 1.87
C SER A 173 28.41 -15.98 2.11
N PRO A 174 29.34 -15.51 2.96
CA PRO A 174 29.61 -14.08 3.18
C PRO A 174 30.08 -13.32 1.91
N SER A 175 30.72 -14.02 0.98
CA SER A 175 31.09 -13.46 -0.33
C SER A 175 29.91 -13.33 -1.27
N ASP A 176 28.75 -13.89 -0.91
CA ASP A 176 27.53 -13.72 -1.67
C ASP A 176 27.12 -12.24 -1.65
N ASP A 177 27.60 -11.39 -0.74
CA ASP A 177 27.37 -9.93 -0.78
C ASP A 177 27.96 -9.20 -1.99
N VAL A 178 29.06 -9.72 -2.58
CA VAL A 178 29.61 -9.20 -3.86
C VAL A 178 28.88 -9.84 -5.05
N ALA A 179 28.32 -11.03 -4.86
CA ALA A 179 27.41 -11.70 -5.78
C ALA A 179 25.94 -11.31 -5.55
N ASN A 180 25.61 -10.43 -4.60
CA ASN A 180 24.23 -10.12 -4.18
C ASN A 180 23.59 -9.12 -5.13
N GLN A 181 24.28 -8.72 -6.19
CA GLN A 181 23.63 -8.18 -7.38
C GLN A 181 22.92 -9.28 -8.20
N ILE A 182 23.22 -10.57 -7.99
CA ILE A 182 22.42 -11.73 -8.45
C ILE A 182 21.03 -11.73 -7.77
N ALA A 183 20.87 -11.03 -6.65
CA ALA A 183 19.62 -10.90 -5.92
C ALA A 183 19.41 -9.46 -5.43
N ASP A 184 19.77 -8.45 -6.22
CA ASP A 184 19.25 -7.11 -5.92
C ASP A 184 17.77 -7.08 -6.32
N ASN A 185 16.94 -7.30 -5.30
CA ASN A 185 15.49 -7.11 -5.27
C ASN A 185 15.07 -5.66 -5.54
N SER A 186 16.00 -4.71 -5.79
CA SER A 186 15.66 -3.31 -6.05
C SER A 186 15.06 -3.02 -7.44
N HIS A 187 15.14 -3.95 -8.41
CA HIS A 187 14.68 -3.70 -9.80
C HIS A 187 13.85 -4.81 -10.46
N MET A 188 13.34 -5.78 -9.71
CA MET A 188 12.20 -6.58 -10.15
C MET A 188 11.01 -6.14 -9.32
N ILE A 189 9.96 -5.62 -9.96
CA ILE A 189 8.69 -5.32 -9.29
C ILE A 189 7.96 -6.67 -9.19
N PRO A 190 7.98 -7.40 -8.05
CA PRO A 190 6.94 -8.41 -7.80
C PRO A 190 5.58 -7.70 -7.89
N PRO A 191 4.47 -8.36 -8.23
CA PRO A 191 3.17 -7.73 -8.07
C PRO A 191 3.08 -7.22 -6.63
N THR A 192 3.07 -5.90 -6.48
CA THR A 192 3.05 -5.26 -5.17
C THR A 192 1.82 -5.78 -4.46
N ILE A 193 2.01 -6.56 -3.38
CA ILE A 193 0.90 -6.95 -2.53
C ILE A 193 0.44 -5.65 -1.88
N LYS A 194 -0.75 -5.21 -2.25
CA LYS A 194 -1.38 -4.03 -1.67
C LYS A 194 -2.52 -4.48 -0.77
N TYR A 195 -2.64 -3.80 0.35
CA TYR A 195 -3.78 -3.90 1.24
C TYR A 195 -4.59 -2.62 1.14
N VAL A 196 -5.89 -2.75 1.38
CA VAL A 196 -6.81 -1.63 1.38
C VAL A 196 -7.07 -1.20 2.81
N ILE A 197 -6.85 0.08 3.08
CA ILE A 197 -7.32 0.73 4.30
C ILE A 197 -8.59 1.50 3.95
N ASN A 198 -9.73 1.08 4.49
CA ASN A 198 -10.98 1.83 4.34
C ASN A 198 -11.03 2.93 5.41
N ALA A 199 -10.90 4.17 4.98
CA ALA A 199 -10.93 5.35 5.83
C ALA A 199 -12.26 6.08 5.68
N SER A 200 -12.89 6.43 6.80
CA SER A 200 -14.15 7.18 6.80
C SER A 200 -14.21 8.21 7.93
N ALA A 201 -15.01 9.25 7.72
CA ALA A 201 -15.28 10.29 8.70
C ALA A 201 -16.80 10.54 8.79
N GLY A 202 -17.30 10.66 10.01
CA GLY A 202 -18.65 11.12 10.28
C GLY A 202 -18.82 12.61 9.97
N ALA A 203 -20.04 13.12 10.19
CA ALA A 203 -20.33 14.54 9.98
C ALA A 203 -19.44 15.44 10.87
N ASN A 204 -19.23 16.68 10.41
CA ASN A 204 -18.53 17.74 11.14
C ASN A 204 -17.01 17.57 11.32
N GLY A 205 -16.40 16.76 10.47
CA GLY A 205 -14.95 16.75 10.29
C GLY A 205 -14.53 15.93 9.08
N VAL A 206 -13.23 15.80 8.88
CA VAL A 206 -12.64 15.14 7.71
C VAL A 206 -11.48 14.25 8.16
N ILE A 207 -11.35 13.08 7.55
CA ILE A 207 -10.13 12.26 7.59
C ILE A 207 -9.41 12.38 6.25
N THR A 208 -8.08 12.52 6.25
CA THR A 208 -7.27 12.60 5.02
C THR A 208 -6.09 11.65 5.10
N PRO A 209 -5.90 10.74 4.14
CA PRO A 209 -6.82 10.42 3.02
C PRO A 209 -8.16 9.78 3.45
N ASN A 210 -9.18 9.82 2.57
CA ASN A 210 -10.53 9.26 2.78
C ASN A 210 -10.86 8.24 1.68
N GLY A 211 -11.69 7.25 1.97
CA GLY A 211 -12.14 6.21 1.04
C GLY A 211 -11.28 4.95 1.14
N ASP A 212 -11.13 4.26 0.03
CA ASP A 212 -10.25 3.09 -0.06
C ASP A 212 -8.82 3.54 -0.43
N ILE A 213 -7.88 3.34 0.50
CA ILE A 213 -6.46 3.68 0.31
C ILE A 213 -5.70 2.38 0.09
N GLU A 214 -5.12 2.23 -1.11
CA GLU A 214 -4.19 1.13 -1.36
C GLU A 214 -2.81 1.45 -0.78
N VAL A 215 -2.32 0.57 0.08
CA VAL A 215 -0.99 0.67 0.71
C VAL A 215 -0.20 -0.60 0.41
N GLU A 216 1.06 -0.46 -0.02
CA GLU A 216 1.90 -1.62 -0.25
C GLU A 216 2.22 -2.33 1.08
N LYS A 217 2.30 -3.67 1.05
CA LYS A 217 2.68 -4.48 2.20
C LYS A 217 3.97 -3.96 2.84
N GLY A 218 3.93 -3.77 4.14
CA GLY A 218 5.06 -3.30 4.95
C GLY A 218 5.32 -1.81 4.89
N LYS A 219 4.50 -1.03 4.16
CA LYS A 219 4.63 0.43 4.12
C LYS A 219 3.82 1.08 5.25
N VAL A 220 4.18 2.34 5.46
CA VAL A 220 3.56 3.23 6.43
C VAL A 220 2.45 4.01 5.75
N GLN A 221 1.29 4.15 6.40
CA GLN A 221 0.25 5.08 5.97
C GLN A 221 -0.20 5.94 7.14
N THR A 222 -0.17 7.26 6.95
CA THR A 222 -0.62 8.23 7.95
C THR A 222 -1.95 8.84 7.55
N PHE A 223 -2.82 9.02 8.53
CA PHE A 223 -4.09 9.72 8.43
C PHE A 223 -4.08 10.95 9.34
N THR A 224 -4.59 12.06 8.82
CA THR A 224 -4.82 13.29 9.57
C THR A 224 -6.31 13.49 9.72
N ILE A 225 -6.75 13.74 10.95
CA ILE A 225 -8.14 13.98 11.30
C ILE A 225 -8.29 15.47 11.58
N THR A 226 -9.18 16.13 10.87
CA THR A 226 -9.42 17.57 11.01
C THR A 226 -10.88 17.80 11.38
N PRO A 227 -11.18 18.14 12.65
CA PRO A 227 -12.50 18.60 13.04
C PRO A 227 -12.87 19.92 12.34
N ASN A 228 -14.15 20.11 12.05
CA ASN A 228 -14.64 21.43 11.62
C ASN A 228 -14.58 22.43 12.79
N SER A 229 -14.64 23.72 12.47
CA SER A 229 -14.70 24.78 13.47
C SER A 229 -15.86 24.55 14.45
N GLY A 230 -15.56 24.58 15.76
CA GLY A 230 -16.54 24.33 16.83
C GLY A 230 -16.75 22.84 17.18
N TYR A 231 -15.99 21.93 16.56
CA TYR A 231 -16.05 20.49 16.83
C TYR A 231 -14.69 19.96 17.27
N GLU A 232 -14.70 18.84 18.00
CA GLU A 232 -13.53 18.06 18.38
C GLU A 232 -13.72 16.60 18.00
N VAL A 233 -12.62 15.85 17.92
CA VAL A 233 -12.66 14.40 17.70
C VAL A 233 -13.36 13.75 18.90
N ASP A 234 -14.39 12.95 18.63
CA ASP A 234 -15.11 12.22 19.66
C ASP A 234 -14.56 10.81 19.83
N THR A 235 -14.56 10.01 18.76
CA THR A 235 -14.09 8.63 18.76
C THR A 235 -13.30 8.35 17.48
N ILE A 236 -12.23 7.56 17.60
CA ILE A 236 -11.53 6.98 16.45
C ILE A 236 -11.51 5.47 16.62
N LEU A 237 -12.05 4.75 15.65
CA LEU A 237 -11.98 3.29 15.61
C LEU A 237 -10.98 2.86 14.54
N VAL A 238 -9.97 2.09 14.93
CA VAL A 238 -9.08 1.38 14.01
C VAL A 238 -9.34 -0.10 14.18
N ASP A 239 -9.74 -0.77 13.10
CA ASP A 239 -10.12 -2.20 13.10
C ASP A 239 -11.17 -2.57 14.15
N GLY A 240 -12.05 -1.62 14.48
CA GLY A 240 -13.09 -1.76 15.48
C GLY A 240 -12.67 -1.42 16.92
N GLU A 241 -11.39 -1.14 17.16
CA GLU A 241 -10.88 -0.76 18.48
C GLU A 241 -10.75 0.76 18.62
N ASN A 242 -11.16 1.29 19.78
CA ASN A 242 -11.05 2.72 20.05
C ASN A 242 -9.62 3.09 20.42
N ILE A 243 -9.08 4.11 19.75
CA ILE A 243 -7.71 4.56 19.92
C ILE A 243 -7.63 6.05 20.31
N LEU A 244 -6.59 6.41 21.06
CA LEU A 244 -6.26 7.79 21.37
C LEU A 244 -5.32 8.35 20.30
N LEU A 245 -5.67 9.49 19.72
CA LEU A 245 -4.82 10.18 18.76
C LEU A 245 -3.74 11.00 19.46
N ASN A 246 -2.58 11.11 18.79
CA ASN A 246 -1.59 12.12 19.07
C ASN A 246 -1.63 13.17 17.96
N GLU A 247 -1.76 14.46 18.31
CA GLU A 247 -1.82 15.58 17.35
C GLU A 247 -2.83 15.40 16.20
N ASN A 248 -3.98 14.78 16.49
CA ASN A 248 -5.00 14.41 15.50
C ASN A 248 -4.48 13.56 14.31
N ARG A 249 -3.46 12.74 14.56
CA ARG A 249 -2.86 11.87 13.55
C ARG A 249 -2.85 10.43 14.02
N TYR A 250 -3.02 9.54 13.06
CA TYR A 250 -2.82 8.10 13.25
C TYR A 250 -1.94 7.54 12.13
N THR A 251 -1.01 6.66 12.48
CA THR A 251 -0.08 6.08 11.53
C THR A 251 -0.10 4.56 11.67
N PHE A 252 -0.43 3.88 10.57
CA PHE A 252 -0.13 2.46 10.41
C PHE A 252 1.36 2.35 10.08
N GLU A 253 2.18 1.85 11.01
CA GLU A 253 3.64 1.76 10.85
C GLU A 253 4.09 0.57 9.96
N ASN A 254 3.25 -0.46 9.85
CA ASN A 254 3.56 -1.68 9.12
C ASN A 254 2.29 -2.38 8.64
N VAL A 255 1.78 -1.99 7.46
CA VAL A 255 0.54 -2.55 6.91
C VAL A 255 0.77 -3.97 6.41
N GLN A 256 0.18 -4.96 7.09
CA GLN A 256 0.34 -6.38 6.77
C GLN A 256 -0.97 -7.05 6.34
N ASP A 257 -2.11 -6.36 6.49
CA ASP A 257 -3.45 -6.83 6.10
C ASP A 257 -4.35 -5.63 5.75
N ASN A 258 -5.58 -5.90 5.30
CA ASN A 258 -6.58 -4.85 5.10
C ASN A 258 -6.98 -4.27 6.46
N HIS A 259 -7.17 -2.95 6.51
CA HIS A 259 -7.53 -2.24 7.74
C HIS A 259 -8.74 -1.33 7.53
N THR A 260 -9.30 -0.88 8.65
CA THR A 260 -10.33 0.15 8.67
C THR A 260 -9.94 1.25 9.66
N ILE A 261 -10.24 2.50 9.32
CA ILE A 261 -10.15 3.64 10.23
C ILE A 261 -11.39 4.50 10.08
N SER A 262 -12.07 4.81 11.18
CA SER A 262 -13.24 5.68 11.18
C SER A 262 -13.15 6.72 12.29
N ALA A 263 -13.56 7.95 11.96
CA ALA A 263 -13.55 9.07 12.90
C ALA A 263 -14.95 9.65 13.09
N THR A 264 -15.33 9.94 14.33
CA THR A 264 -16.53 10.72 14.67
C THR A 264 -16.17 12.01 15.40
N PHE A 265 -17.07 12.98 15.36
CA PHE A 265 -16.87 14.31 15.91
C PHE A 265 -18.04 14.71 16.78
N LYS A 266 -17.74 15.49 17.82
CA LYS A 266 -18.74 16.10 18.70
C LYS A 266 -18.52 17.60 18.79
N GLU A 267 -19.57 18.33 19.12
CA GLU A 267 -19.48 19.77 19.36
C GLU A 267 -18.58 20.02 20.57
N VAL A 268 -17.63 20.95 20.41
CA VAL A 268 -16.93 21.51 21.55
C VAL A 268 -17.96 22.34 22.30
N PRO A 269 -18.20 22.07 23.59
CA PRO A 269 -19.07 22.92 24.39
C PRO A 269 -18.56 24.35 24.31
N ILE A 270 -19.35 25.25 23.71
CA ILE A 270 -19.06 26.68 23.78
C ILE A 270 -18.97 27.02 25.26
N PRO A 271 -17.88 27.63 25.75
CA PRO A 271 -17.82 28.13 27.11
C PRO A 271 -18.97 29.12 27.31
N THR A 272 -20.06 28.67 27.91
CA THR A 272 -21.20 29.54 28.22
C THR A 272 -20.91 30.20 29.56
N GLY A 273 -20.55 31.48 29.51
CA GLY A 273 -20.52 32.34 30.69
C GLY A 273 -21.78 33.20 30.76
N THR A 274 -22.27 33.44 31.97
CA THR A 274 -23.25 34.51 32.22
C THR A 274 -22.69 35.40 33.32
N ILE A 275 -22.77 36.72 33.15
CA ILE A 275 -22.42 37.65 34.24
C ILE A 275 -23.63 37.71 35.19
N GLU A 276 -23.54 36.99 36.30
CA GLU A 276 -24.54 37.06 37.38
C GLU A 276 -24.30 38.29 38.28
N GLY A 277 -25.29 38.67 39.10
CA GLY A 277 -25.22 39.85 39.98
C GLY A 277 -26.26 40.94 39.67
N GLU A 278 -26.24 42.03 40.42
CA GLU A 278 -27.20 43.13 40.25
C GLU A 278 -26.98 43.90 38.93
N SER A 279 -28.07 44.30 38.28
CA SER A 279 -28.01 45.18 37.09
C SER A 279 -28.04 46.68 37.46
N LYS A 280 -27.82 46.98 38.75
CA LYS A 280 -27.79 48.34 39.30
C LYS A 280 -26.56 48.47 40.20
N MET A 281 -25.84 49.57 40.04
CA MET A 281 -24.79 50.00 40.97
C MET A 281 -25.27 51.32 41.58
N TYR A 282 -25.51 51.32 42.88
CA TYR A 282 -25.97 52.49 43.61
C TYR A 282 -24.77 53.44 43.86
N LEU A 283 -24.98 54.75 43.99
CA LEU A 283 -23.91 55.75 44.11
C LEU A 283 -24.09 56.52 45.43
N GLY A 284 -23.33 56.16 46.47
CA GLY A 284 -23.31 56.82 47.79
C GLY A 284 -21.99 57.53 48.11
N TRP A 285 -21.90 58.18 49.27
CA TRP A 285 -20.64 58.80 49.74
C TRP A 285 -19.61 57.71 50.11
N GLU A 286 -18.58 57.56 49.27
CA GLU A 286 -17.32 56.82 49.48
C GLU A 286 -17.32 55.27 49.55
N GLU A 287 -18.11 54.55 48.75
CA GLU A 287 -18.01 53.08 48.75
C GLU A 287 -17.79 52.46 47.36
N SER A 288 -16.71 51.69 47.23
CA SER A 288 -16.46 50.77 46.12
C SER A 288 -17.53 49.68 46.09
N TYR A 289 -18.07 49.35 44.92
CA TYR A 289 -19.08 48.29 44.76
C TYR A 289 -18.41 47.01 44.26
N THR A 290 -18.48 45.95 45.06
CA THR A 290 -18.02 44.62 44.63
C THR A 290 -19.14 43.89 43.92
N LEU A 291 -19.01 43.70 42.60
CA LEU A 291 -19.95 42.89 41.84
C LEU A 291 -19.44 41.44 41.80
N THR A 292 -20.06 40.57 42.59
CA THR A 292 -19.72 39.14 42.56
C THR A 292 -20.41 38.51 41.36
N GLY A 293 -19.81 38.60 40.18
CA GLY A 293 -20.11 37.67 39.10
C GLY A 293 -19.61 36.28 39.50
N VAL A 294 -20.34 35.22 39.19
CA VAL A 294 -19.79 33.85 39.20
C VAL A 294 -19.62 33.48 37.74
N VAL A 295 -18.45 33.80 37.15
CA VAL A 295 -18.17 33.43 35.76
C VAL A 295 -17.05 32.39 35.78
N ASN A 296 -17.34 31.19 35.28
CA ASN A 296 -16.47 30.04 35.42
C ASN A 296 -15.94 29.62 34.04
N PRO A 297 -14.64 29.68 33.73
CA PRO A 297 -13.58 30.59 34.18
C PRO A 297 -13.31 31.74 33.18
N THR A 298 -13.10 32.97 33.65
CA THR A 298 -12.75 34.14 32.82
C THR A 298 -11.25 34.42 32.79
N THR A 299 -10.76 34.94 31.66
CA THR A 299 -9.36 35.33 31.44
C THR A 299 -9.14 36.84 31.53
N ALA A 300 -10.18 37.67 31.34
CA ALA A 300 -10.11 39.13 31.47
C ALA A 300 -11.48 39.78 31.72
N TRP A 301 -11.49 40.92 32.42
CA TRP A 301 -12.67 41.77 32.65
C TRP A 301 -12.45 43.15 32.01
N SER A 302 -13.50 43.75 31.45
CA SER A 302 -13.45 45.12 30.91
C SER A 302 -14.77 45.86 31.06
N VAL A 303 -14.69 47.20 31.03
CA VAL A 303 -15.85 48.11 31.01
C VAL A 303 -15.73 49.02 29.79
N ASP A 304 -16.86 49.40 29.20
CA ASP A 304 -16.96 50.13 27.93
C ASP A 304 -16.84 51.66 28.05
N ASN A 305 -16.50 52.18 29.23
CA ASN A 305 -16.51 53.60 29.51
C ASN A 305 -15.34 54.04 30.41
N SER A 306 -15.22 55.35 30.62
CA SER A 306 -14.16 55.98 31.41
C SER A 306 -14.55 56.35 32.85
N TYR A 307 -15.82 56.23 33.21
CA TYR A 307 -16.35 56.69 34.50
C TYR A 307 -16.55 55.58 35.54
N VAL A 308 -16.47 54.32 35.11
CA VAL A 308 -16.36 53.14 35.98
C VAL A 308 -14.97 52.53 35.77
N LYS A 309 -14.32 52.12 36.86
CA LYS A 309 -13.03 51.42 36.81
C LYS A 309 -13.12 50.09 37.52
N ILE A 310 -12.40 49.09 37.02
CA ILE A 310 -12.17 47.82 37.72
C ILE A 310 -10.97 48.04 38.65
N ILE A 311 -11.17 47.87 39.97
CA ILE A 311 -10.12 48.10 40.98
C ILE A 311 -9.48 46.80 41.47
N SER A 312 -10.18 45.68 41.36
CA SER A 312 -9.64 44.34 41.56
C SER A 312 -10.46 43.32 40.78
N SER A 313 -9.83 42.23 40.36
CA SER A 313 -10.53 41.13 39.71
C SER A 313 -9.87 39.80 40.04
N THR A 314 -10.68 38.75 39.96
CA THR A 314 -10.24 37.36 39.91
C THR A 314 -10.75 36.75 38.61
N ASN A 315 -10.41 35.48 38.41
CA ASN A 315 -10.92 34.62 37.34
C ASN A 315 -12.42 34.27 37.47
N THR A 316 -13.10 34.72 38.52
CA THR A 316 -14.55 34.55 38.67
C THR A 316 -15.29 35.83 39.02
N THR A 317 -14.66 36.80 39.70
CA THR A 317 -15.29 38.03 40.24
C THR A 317 -14.58 39.33 39.81
N CYS A 318 -15.25 40.48 39.88
CA CYS A 318 -14.60 41.80 39.75
C CYS A 318 -15.19 42.84 40.70
N THR A 319 -14.36 43.81 41.10
CA THR A 319 -14.77 44.93 41.95
C THR A 319 -14.69 46.21 41.13
N LEU A 320 -15.77 46.99 41.17
CA LEU A 320 -15.94 48.19 40.37
C LEU A 320 -16.00 49.42 41.29
N ILE A 321 -15.52 50.55 40.78
CA ILE A 321 -15.72 51.85 41.42
C ILE A 321 -16.19 52.87 40.39
N CYS A 322 -17.13 53.73 40.79
CA CYS A 322 -17.49 54.95 40.07
C CYS A 322 -17.17 56.15 40.97
N GLU A 323 -16.21 56.97 40.56
CA GLU A 323 -15.64 58.04 41.40
C GLU A 323 -16.52 59.31 41.43
N SER A 324 -17.70 59.32 40.79
CA SER A 324 -18.54 60.51 40.72
C SER A 324 -20.04 60.22 40.64
N SER A 325 -20.80 60.73 41.61
CA SER A 325 -22.27 60.70 41.63
C SER A 325 -22.91 61.48 40.46
N SER A 326 -22.15 62.34 39.77
CA SER A 326 -22.60 63.03 38.55
C SER A 326 -22.89 62.11 37.36
N GLN A 327 -22.54 60.83 37.46
CA GLN A 327 -22.75 59.82 36.43
C GLN A 327 -24.05 59.02 36.63
N ALA A 328 -24.86 59.38 37.63
CA ALA A 328 -26.14 58.76 37.89
C ALA A 328 -27.05 58.69 36.66
N ASN A 329 -27.89 57.66 36.60
CA ASN A 329 -28.80 57.32 35.50
C ASN A 329 -28.12 56.94 34.18
N LYS A 330 -26.78 56.87 34.13
CA LYS A 330 -26.06 56.30 32.99
C LYS A 330 -26.01 54.78 33.09
N THR A 331 -25.75 54.13 31.96
CA THR A 331 -25.56 52.69 31.86
C THR A 331 -24.20 52.38 31.30
N PHE A 332 -23.57 51.33 31.84
CA PHE A 332 -22.34 50.78 31.28
C PHE A 332 -22.46 49.30 30.97
N THR A 333 -21.58 48.83 30.09
CA THR A 333 -21.45 47.42 29.75
C THR A 333 -20.24 46.84 30.46
N LEU A 334 -20.49 45.90 31.36
CA LEU A 334 -19.46 45.03 31.91
C LEU A 334 -19.26 43.85 30.95
N SER A 335 -18.02 43.59 30.56
CA SER A 335 -17.66 42.47 29.68
C SER A 335 -16.69 41.54 30.38
N ALA A 336 -16.82 40.24 30.14
CA ALA A 336 -15.88 39.22 30.58
C ALA A 336 -15.49 38.33 29.39
N ASP A 337 -14.19 38.04 29.26
CA ASP A 337 -13.67 37.10 28.28
C ASP A 337 -13.64 35.69 28.89
N VAL A 338 -14.42 34.78 28.31
CA VAL A 338 -14.52 33.37 28.70
C VAL A 338 -13.86 32.54 27.61
N LYS A 339 -12.54 32.36 27.70
CA LYS A 339 -11.74 31.58 26.73
C LYS A 339 -11.95 32.01 25.27
N GLY A 340 -11.99 33.31 25.00
CA GLY A 340 -12.17 33.90 23.67
C GLY A 340 -13.60 34.31 23.33
N VAL A 341 -14.58 34.00 24.19
CA VAL A 341 -15.97 34.44 24.04
C VAL A 341 -16.24 35.62 24.97
N VAL A 342 -16.59 36.77 24.42
CA VAL A 342 -16.95 37.96 25.21
C VAL A 342 -18.43 37.89 25.61
N VAL A 343 -18.68 37.78 26.90
CA VAL A 343 -20.03 37.87 27.49
C VAL A 343 -20.21 39.24 28.12
N THR A 344 -21.40 39.83 27.99
CA THR A 344 -21.65 41.21 28.42
C THR A 344 -22.89 41.34 29.30
N LYS A 345 -22.92 42.38 30.13
CA LYS A 345 -24.08 42.76 30.94
C LYS A 345 -24.18 44.28 31.08
N SER A 346 -25.38 44.80 30.87
CA SER A 346 -25.68 46.21 31.12
C SER A 346 -26.00 46.45 32.59
N ILE A 347 -25.33 47.43 33.19
CA ILE A 347 -25.50 47.84 34.59
C ILE A 347 -25.87 49.33 34.63
N GLN A 348 -26.92 49.67 35.35
CA GLN A 348 -27.36 51.05 35.54
C GLN A 348 -26.73 51.67 36.78
N LEU A 349 -26.27 52.91 36.68
CA LEU A 349 -25.87 53.72 37.82
C LEU A 349 -27.09 54.38 38.45
N VAL A 350 -27.32 54.16 39.74
CA VAL A 350 -28.50 54.66 40.47
C VAL A 350 -28.02 55.52 41.64
N LEU A 351 -28.68 56.64 41.92
CA LEU A 351 -28.41 57.46 43.12
C LEU A 351 -29.05 56.86 44.37
#